data_AF-A0A415WE99-F1
#
_entry.id   AF-A0A415WE99-F1
#
_cell.length_a   1.000
_cell.length_b   1.000
_cell.length_c   1.000
_cell.angle_alpha   90.00
_cell.angle_beta   90.00
_cell.angle_gamma   90.00
#
_symmetry.space_group_name_H-M   'P 1'
#
loop_
_entity.id
_entity.type
_entity.pdbx_description
1 polymer ?
#
loop_
_entity_poly.entity_id
_entity_poly.type
_entity_poly.pdbx_seq_one_letter_code
_entity_poly.pdbx_strand_id
1 'polypeptide(L)'
;MRTCDVCQKTLGVFNKFRYADGYICKECYKKASNHFAETIVKKNLSEIKALCEKYEETQTDEFKITEKIGNFLLIDRENQKICLPNNRMVKKEAVLPEFYAIEDIEQCEIEVDPKQPIDELEHKAEKRQDGTVNYLKVKLWITGSKKIAEISLISNPVRIKSYAFRQSLQFAKKIEQEIKRLTSCEGTEGGGHEAI
;
A
#
# COMPACT_ATOMS: atom_id res chain seq x y z
N MET A 1 -15.07 -33.66 2.01
CA MET A 1 -14.40 -32.56 1.28
C MET A 1 -14.61 -31.27 2.05
N ARG A 2 -13.58 -30.43 2.22
CA ARG A 2 -13.77 -29.10 2.84
C ARG A 2 -14.18 -28.10 1.75
N THR A 3 -15.07 -27.18 2.09
CA THR A 3 -15.50 -26.08 1.22
C THR A 3 -14.81 -24.79 1.61
N CYS A 4 -14.80 -23.81 0.72
CA CYS A 4 -14.30 -22.47 0.99
C CYS A 4 -15.25 -21.76 1.96
N ASP A 5 -14.73 -21.24 3.07
CA ASP A 5 -15.55 -20.58 4.10
C ASP A 5 -16.24 -19.29 3.60
N VAL A 6 -15.80 -18.75 2.45
CA VAL A 6 -16.38 -17.55 1.82
C VAL A 6 -17.37 -17.93 0.70
N CYS A 7 -16.91 -18.62 -0.34
CA CYS A 7 -17.72 -18.87 -1.55
C CYS A 7 -18.30 -20.29 -1.64
N GLN A 8 -18.09 -21.13 -0.63
CA GLN A 8 -18.60 -22.51 -0.52
C GLN A 8 -18.15 -23.48 -1.63
N LYS A 9 -17.29 -23.05 -2.57
CA LYS A 9 -16.68 -23.94 -3.57
C LYS A 9 -15.80 -25.01 -2.91
N THR A 10 -15.79 -26.21 -3.46
CA THR A 10 -14.95 -27.32 -2.99
C THR A 10 -13.46 -26.96 -3.02
N LEU A 11 -12.77 -27.15 -1.90
CA LEU A 11 -11.33 -26.93 -1.82
C LEU A 11 -10.57 -28.15 -2.32
N GLY A 12 -9.72 -27.95 -3.33
CA GLY A 12 -8.72 -28.92 -3.73
C GLY A 12 -7.62 -29.07 -2.66
N VAL A 13 -6.91 -30.20 -2.68
CA VAL A 13 -5.85 -30.49 -1.70
C VAL A 13 -4.69 -29.48 -1.75
N PHE A 14 -4.38 -28.98 -2.95
CA PHE A 14 -3.20 -28.13 -3.21
C PHE A 14 -3.49 -26.61 -3.32
N ASN A 15 -4.76 -26.18 -3.34
CA ASN A 15 -5.15 -24.78 -3.59
C ASN A 15 -6.05 -24.20 -2.50
N LYS A 16 -5.72 -24.49 -1.24
CA LYS A 16 -6.40 -23.95 -0.05
C LYS A 16 -5.46 -23.09 0.76
N PHE A 17 -5.94 -21.93 1.19
CA PHE A 17 -5.16 -20.93 1.92
C PHE A 17 -5.71 -20.82 3.34
N ARG A 18 -4.82 -20.91 4.32
CA ARG A 18 -5.17 -20.90 5.75
C ARG A 18 -5.30 -19.46 6.25
N TYR A 19 -6.38 -19.19 6.98
CA TYR A 19 -6.52 -18.01 7.86
C TYR A 19 -6.60 -18.46 9.33
N ALA A 20 -6.94 -17.57 10.26
CA ALA A 20 -6.93 -17.87 11.70
C ALA A 20 -7.81 -19.09 12.04
N ASP A 21 -9.01 -19.15 11.45
CA ASP A 21 -10.06 -20.10 11.87
C ASP A 21 -10.35 -21.21 10.84
N GLY A 22 -9.80 -21.12 9.63
CA GLY A 22 -10.19 -22.04 8.56
C GLY A 22 -9.40 -21.93 7.26
N TYR A 23 -10.07 -22.27 6.14
CA TYR A 23 -9.46 -22.30 4.81
C TYR A 23 -10.34 -21.65 3.74
N ILE A 24 -9.70 -20.94 2.81
CA ILE A 24 -10.37 -20.35 1.64
C ILE A 24 -9.70 -20.78 0.33
N CYS A 25 -10.41 -20.65 -0.79
CA CYS A 25 -9.89 -20.98 -2.11
C CYS A 25 -8.96 -19.88 -2.64
N LYS A 26 -8.23 -20.16 -3.73
CA LYS A 26 -7.30 -19.19 -4.37
C LYS A 26 -7.96 -17.87 -4.75
N GLU A 27 -9.18 -17.91 -5.28
CA GLU A 27 -9.90 -16.69 -5.69
C GLU A 27 -10.27 -15.82 -4.50
N CYS A 28 -10.83 -16.41 -3.44
CA CYS A 28 -11.11 -15.68 -2.21
C CYS A 28 -9.81 -15.22 -1.52
N TYR A 29 -8.72 -15.99 -1.63
CA TYR A 29 -7.42 -15.56 -1.15
C TYR A 29 -6.92 -14.35 -1.93
N LYS A 30 -7.01 -14.33 -3.26
CA LYS A 30 -6.64 -13.17 -4.10
C LYS A 30 -7.35 -11.90 -3.62
N LYS A 31 -8.66 -11.99 -3.35
CA LYS A 31 -9.46 -10.88 -2.81
C LYS A 31 -9.00 -10.48 -1.41
N ALA A 32 -8.94 -11.42 -0.47
CA ALA A 32 -8.61 -11.18 0.93
C ALA A 32 -7.15 -10.78 1.20
N SER A 33 -6.24 -11.06 0.27
CA SER A 33 -4.80 -10.76 0.37
C SER A 33 -4.37 -9.56 -0.45
N ASN A 34 -5.31 -8.79 -1.01
CA ASN A 34 -5.00 -7.69 -1.93
C ASN A 34 -4.07 -8.14 -3.07
N HIS A 35 -4.54 -9.06 -3.92
CA HIS A 35 -3.74 -9.66 -5.01
C HIS A 35 -2.45 -10.34 -4.53
N PHE A 36 -2.53 -11.09 -3.43
CA PHE A 36 -1.40 -11.82 -2.85
C PHE A 36 -0.28 -10.90 -2.29
N ALA A 37 -0.56 -9.61 -2.08
CA ALA A 37 0.35 -8.68 -1.44
C ALA A 37 0.44 -8.86 0.08
N GLU A 38 -0.58 -9.46 0.71
CA GLU A 38 -0.64 -9.66 2.15
C GLU A 38 -0.88 -11.11 2.58
N THR A 39 -0.35 -11.48 3.75
CA THR A 39 -0.69 -12.76 4.38
C THR A 39 -1.99 -12.65 5.18
N ILE A 40 -2.82 -13.69 5.13
CA ILE A 40 -4.13 -13.71 5.79
C ILE A 40 -4.18 -14.61 7.03
N VAL A 41 -3.06 -15.25 7.40
CA VAL A 41 -3.01 -16.32 8.41
C VAL A 41 -3.51 -15.87 9.79
N LYS A 42 -3.46 -14.57 10.09
CA LYS A 42 -3.90 -13.98 11.37
C LYS A 42 -5.24 -13.23 11.28
N LYS A 43 -5.91 -13.26 10.13
CA LYS A 43 -7.22 -12.64 9.92
C LYS A 43 -8.31 -13.65 10.28
N ASN A 44 -9.38 -13.22 10.93
CA ASN A 44 -10.56 -14.04 11.24
C ASN A 44 -11.57 -14.06 10.08
N LEU A 45 -12.60 -14.91 10.15
CA LEU A 45 -13.57 -15.04 9.04
C LEU A 45 -14.31 -13.74 8.69
N SER A 46 -14.63 -12.89 9.68
CA SER A 46 -15.30 -11.61 9.45
C SER A 46 -14.40 -10.64 8.69
N GLU A 47 -13.11 -10.54 9.07
CA GLU A 47 -12.11 -9.75 8.34
C GLU A 47 -11.98 -10.25 6.89
N ILE A 48 -11.90 -11.57 6.69
CA ILE A 48 -11.79 -12.18 5.35
C ILE A 48 -13.00 -11.85 4.49
N LYS A 49 -14.22 -11.94 5.03
CA LYS A 49 -15.45 -11.62 4.29
C LYS A 49 -15.51 -10.15 3.93
N ALA A 50 -15.24 -9.25 4.88
CA ALA A 50 -15.21 -7.81 4.62
C ALA A 50 -14.18 -7.43 3.54
N LEU A 51 -13.01 -8.09 3.52
CA LEU A 51 -12.01 -7.89 2.47
C LEU A 51 -12.50 -8.40 1.10
N CYS A 52 -13.20 -9.53 1.05
CA CYS A 52 -13.77 -10.04 -0.19
C CYS A 52 -14.91 -9.17 -0.73
N GLU A 53 -15.77 -8.66 0.15
CA GLU A 53 -16.92 -7.80 -0.20
C GLU A 53 -16.45 -6.43 -0.67
N LYS A 54 -15.55 -5.76 0.07
CA LYS A 54 -14.99 -4.49 -0.37
C LYS A 54 -14.21 -4.63 -1.68
N TYR A 55 -13.56 -5.77 -1.91
CA TYR A 55 -12.95 -6.05 -3.21
C TYR A 55 -13.99 -6.00 -4.35
N GLU A 56 -15.18 -6.56 -4.14
CA GLU A 56 -16.27 -6.54 -5.12
C GLU A 56 -16.87 -5.13 -5.30
N GLU A 57 -16.92 -4.32 -4.24
CA GLU A 57 -17.40 -2.93 -4.30
C GLU A 57 -16.41 -1.95 -4.94
N THR A 58 -15.11 -2.15 -4.70
CA THR A 58 -14.04 -1.21 -5.11
C THR A 58 -13.35 -1.60 -6.41
N GLN A 59 -13.50 -2.83 -6.89
CA GLN A 59 -13.10 -3.23 -8.23
C GLN A 59 -14.27 -3.15 -9.22
N THR A 60 -14.59 -1.94 -9.64
CA THR A 60 -15.10 -1.72 -11.00
C THR A 60 -13.89 -1.44 -11.90
N ASP A 61 -13.69 -2.34 -12.88
CA ASP A 61 -12.55 -2.49 -13.78
C ASP A 61 -11.19 -2.80 -13.10
N GLU A 62 -10.63 -3.95 -13.48
CA GLU A 62 -9.55 -4.68 -12.83
C GLU A 62 -8.33 -3.81 -12.46
N PHE A 63 -8.11 -3.54 -11.16
CA PHE A 63 -6.84 -2.97 -10.70
C PHE A 63 -5.71 -3.96 -11.03
N LYS A 64 -4.84 -3.58 -11.97
CA LYS A 64 -3.72 -4.36 -12.46
C LYS A 64 -2.44 -3.84 -11.84
N ILE A 65 -1.83 -4.65 -10.97
CA ILE A 65 -0.54 -4.30 -10.37
C ILE A 65 0.52 -4.33 -11.47
N THR A 66 0.86 -3.17 -12.00
CA THR A 66 2.00 -2.99 -12.91
C THR A 66 3.28 -2.85 -12.12
N GLU A 67 3.22 -2.18 -10.96
CA GLU A 67 4.38 -1.93 -10.09
C GLU A 67 4.03 -1.95 -8.61
N LYS A 68 5.05 -2.12 -7.76
CA LYS A 68 4.90 -2.05 -6.30
C LYS A 68 6.13 -1.49 -5.60
N ILE A 69 5.91 -0.81 -4.49
CA ILE A 69 6.95 -0.37 -3.56
C ILE A 69 6.76 -1.10 -2.23
N GLY A 70 7.54 -2.17 -2.07
CA GLY A 70 7.42 -3.06 -0.92
C GLY A 70 5.99 -3.58 -0.77
N ASN A 71 5.48 -3.54 0.46
CA ASN A 71 4.09 -3.86 0.80
C ASN A 71 3.31 -2.59 1.20
N PHE A 72 3.73 -1.42 0.70
CA PHE A 72 3.24 -0.11 1.12
C PHE A 72 2.40 0.59 0.05
N LEU A 73 2.78 0.41 -1.22
CA LEU A 73 2.11 1.04 -2.36
C LEU A 73 2.09 0.06 -3.53
N LEU A 74 0.91 -0.14 -4.10
CA LEU A 74 0.73 -0.83 -5.38
C LEU A 74 0.29 0.19 -6.41
N ILE A 75 0.77 0.05 -7.63
CA ILE A 75 0.55 1.00 -8.72
C ILE A 75 -0.02 0.25 -9.91
N ASP A 76 -1.08 0.82 -10.47
CA ASP A 76 -1.70 0.44 -11.72
C ASP A 76 -1.53 1.58 -12.72
N ARG A 77 -0.52 1.45 -13.60
CA ARG A 77 -0.27 2.42 -14.65
C ARG A 77 -1.28 2.36 -15.78
N GLU A 78 -1.87 1.20 -16.03
CA GLU A 78 -2.82 1.05 -17.13
C GLU A 78 -4.09 1.83 -16.82
N ASN A 79 -4.57 1.76 -15.59
CA ASN A 79 -5.80 2.42 -15.15
C ASN A 79 -5.57 3.69 -14.32
N GLN A 80 -4.33 4.19 -14.25
CA GLN A 80 -3.95 5.40 -13.49
C GLN A 80 -4.45 5.40 -12.03
N LYS A 81 -4.28 4.27 -11.33
CA LYS A 81 -4.72 4.11 -9.93
C LYS A 81 -3.56 3.71 -9.04
N ILE A 82 -3.66 4.07 -7.75
CA ILE A 82 -2.82 3.51 -6.69
C ILE A 82 -3.68 2.75 -5.69
N CYS A 83 -3.07 1.76 -5.04
CA CYS A 83 -3.63 1.08 -3.89
C CYS A 83 -2.69 1.20 -2.71
N LEU A 84 -3.23 1.68 -1.58
CA LEU A 84 -2.61 1.61 -0.27
C LEU A 84 -3.11 0.33 0.40
N PRO A 85 -2.28 -0.72 0.54
CA PRO A 85 -2.73 -1.99 1.11
C PRO A 85 -3.16 -1.87 2.57
N ASN A 86 -2.75 -0.81 3.27
CA ASN A 86 -2.97 -0.60 4.69
C ASN A 86 -2.40 -1.73 5.55
N ASN A 87 -1.12 -2.03 5.31
CA ASN A 87 -0.41 -3.16 5.88
C ASN A 87 -0.59 -3.29 7.41
N ARG A 88 -1.33 -4.32 7.82
CA ARG A 88 -1.65 -4.64 9.22
C ARG A 88 -0.40 -4.78 10.09
N MET A 89 0.73 -5.22 9.53
CA MET A 89 1.98 -5.35 10.30
C MET A 89 2.49 -3.99 10.82
N VAL A 90 2.19 -2.90 10.12
CA VAL A 90 2.65 -1.57 10.48
C VAL A 90 1.57 -0.81 11.24
N LYS A 91 0.33 -0.80 10.73
CA LYS A 91 -0.80 -0.11 11.39
C LYS A 91 -1.34 -0.83 12.63
N LYS A 92 -0.99 -2.11 12.86
CA LYS A 92 -1.54 -2.99 13.93
C LYS A 92 -3.06 -3.16 13.92
N GLU A 93 -3.76 -2.56 12.97
CA GLU A 93 -5.20 -2.58 12.79
C GLU A 93 -5.56 -3.22 11.45
N ALA A 94 -6.72 -3.85 11.37
CA ALA A 94 -7.25 -4.46 10.16
C ALA A 94 -7.96 -3.39 9.32
N VAL A 95 -7.19 -2.45 8.78
CA VAL A 95 -7.72 -1.43 7.88
C VAL A 95 -7.73 -1.99 6.46
N LEU A 96 -8.89 -1.89 5.81
CA LEU A 96 -9.06 -2.39 4.44
C LEU A 96 -8.20 -1.56 3.46
N PRO A 97 -7.74 -2.13 2.33
CA PRO A 97 -7.03 -1.37 1.31
C PRO A 97 -7.83 -0.16 0.83
N GLU A 98 -7.10 0.90 0.47
CA GLU A 98 -7.66 2.13 -0.07
C GLU A 98 -7.15 2.34 -1.49
N PHE A 99 -8.03 2.75 -2.39
CA PHE A 99 -7.74 2.96 -3.80
C PHE A 99 -7.99 4.43 -4.13
N TYR A 100 -7.09 5.01 -4.91
CA TYR A 100 -7.18 6.40 -5.36
C TYR A 100 -6.80 6.48 -6.82
N ALA A 101 -7.48 7.35 -7.57
CA ALA A 101 -6.99 7.76 -8.88
C ALA A 101 -5.73 8.61 -8.68
N ILE A 102 -4.78 8.54 -9.62
CA ILE A 102 -3.54 9.31 -9.54
C ILE A 102 -3.83 10.82 -9.66
N GLU A 103 -4.79 11.18 -10.51
CA GLU A 103 -5.27 12.57 -10.70
C GLU A 103 -5.83 13.20 -9.41
N ASP A 104 -6.33 12.38 -8.47
CA ASP A 104 -6.83 12.87 -7.19
C ASP A 104 -5.70 13.21 -6.21
N ILE A 105 -4.42 12.97 -6.52
CA ILE A 105 -3.31 13.19 -5.58
C ILE A 105 -2.71 14.59 -5.79
N GLU A 106 -3.03 15.52 -4.90
CA GLU A 106 -2.52 16.90 -4.93
C GLU A 106 -1.09 17.03 -4.41
N GLN A 107 -0.80 16.34 -3.31
CA GLN A 107 0.45 16.51 -2.58
C GLN A 107 0.91 15.20 -1.95
N CYS A 108 2.23 15.04 -1.86
CA CYS A 108 2.90 13.93 -1.20
C CYS A 108 4.06 14.45 -0.36
N GLU A 109 4.10 14.09 0.92
CA GLU A 109 5.15 14.52 1.87
C GLU A 109 5.52 13.39 2.84
N ILE A 110 6.82 13.25 3.11
CA ILE A 110 7.34 12.39 4.17
C ILE A 110 7.24 13.12 5.52
N GLU A 111 6.54 12.52 6.48
CA GLU A 111 6.48 13.00 7.86
C GLU A 111 7.24 12.06 8.81
N VAL A 112 8.02 12.67 9.70
CA VAL A 112 8.86 11.99 10.69
C VAL A 112 8.73 12.69 12.04
N ASP A 113 8.80 11.92 13.12
CA ASP A 113 8.82 12.44 14.49
C ASP A 113 10.03 11.88 15.26
N PRO A 114 10.88 12.70 15.91
CA PRO A 114 10.81 14.16 15.93
C PRO A 114 11.05 14.77 14.54
N LYS A 115 10.33 15.87 14.25
CA LYS A 115 10.40 16.57 12.96
C LYS A 115 11.81 17.07 12.71
N GLN A 116 12.38 16.65 11.58
CA GLN A 116 13.71 17.02 11.14
C GLN A 116 13.83 16.80 9.62
N PRO A 117 14.77 17.48 8.94
CA PRO A 117 14.96 17.31 7.50
C PRO A 117 15.32 15.87 7.12
N ILE A 118 14.82 15.41 5.98
CA ILE A 118 15.07 14.05 5.48
C ILE A 118 16.55 13.84 5.15
N ASP A 119 17.22 14.84 4.60
CA ASP A 119 18.65 14.77 4.27
C ASP A 119 19.52 14.63 5.53
N GLU A 120 19.14 15.30 6.63
CA GLU A 120 19.81 15.15 7.91
C GLU A 120 19.64 13.73 8.48
N LEU A 121 18.44 13.16 8.36
CA LEU A 121 18.16 11.80 8.80
C LEU A 121 18.96 10.77 8.02
N GLU A 122 19.08 10.95 6.71
CA GLU A 122 19.88 10.08 5.85
C GLU A 122 21.34 10.12 6.27
N HIS A 123 21.92 11.32 6.43
CA HIS A 123 23.29 11.48 6.89
C HIS A 123 23.52 10.87 8.29
N LYS A 124 22.59 11.05 9.23
CA LYS A 124 22.65 10.42 10.56
C LYS A 124 22.60 8.89 10.46
N ALA A 125 21.76 8.35 9.59
CA ALA A 125 21.59 6.91 9.42
C ALA A 125 22.80 6.24 8.74
N GLU A 126 23.42 6.92 7.76
CA GLU A 126 24.65 6.50 7.09
C GLU A 126 25.85 6.49 8.04
N LYS A 127 26.02 7.57 8.82
CA LYS A 127 27.07 7.68 9.84
C LYS A 127 26.78 6.89 11.12
N ARG A 128 25.66 6.15 11.16
CA ARG A 128 25.21 5.33 12.30
C ARG A 128 25.15 6.10 13.62
N GLN A 129 24.75 7.36 13.55
CA GLN A 129 24.64 8.23 14.72
C GLN A 129 23.49 7.79 15.64
N ASP A 130 23.61 8.17 16.91
CA ASP A 130 22.55 7.95 17.88
C ASP A 130 21.36 8.88 17.64
N GLY A 131 20.18 8.39 18.04
CA GLY A 131 18.92 9.08 17.88
C GLY A 131 17.78 8.09 17.66
N THR A 132 16.57 8.56 17.91
CA THR A 132 15.35 7.77 17.84
C THR A 132 14.31 8.52 17.03
N VAL A 133 13.56 7.76 16.24
CA VAL A 133 12.40 8.24 15.48
C VAL A 133 11.19 7.47 15.99
N ASN A 134 10.16 8.19 16.42
CA ASN A 134 8.92 7.63 16.97
C ASN A 134 8.04 7.04 15.86
N TYR A 135 7.94 7.74 14.72
CA TYR A 135 7.25 7.25 13.54
C TYR A 135 7.85 7.82 12.24
N LEU A 136 7.58 7.13 11.15
CA LEU A 136 7.86 7.56 9.78
C LEU A 136 6.67 7.17 8.91
N LYS A 137 6.08 8.16 8.23
CA LYS A 137 4.95 7.95 7.32
C LYS A 137 5.06 8.84 6.09
N VAL A 138 4.36 8.45 5.03
CA VAL A 138 4.10 9.29 3.86
C VAL A 138 2.65 9.73 3.89
N LYS A 139 2.40 11.03 3.74
CA LYS A 139 1.06 11.62 3.66
C LYS A 139 0.75 11.94 2.20
N LEU A 140 -0.47 11.58 1.78
CA LEU A 140 -1.04 11.91 0.48
C LEU A 140 -2.28 12.77 0.70
N TRP A 141 -2.34 13.92 0.05
CA TRP A 141 -3.53 14.78 0.06
C TRP A 141 -4.38 14.44 -1.16
N ILE A 142 -5.62 14.03 -0.89
CA ILE A 142 -6.52 13.51 -1.93
C ILE A 142 -7.64 14.54 -2.22
N THR A 143 -7.67 15.04 -3.44
CA THR A 143 -8.70 15.92 -4.01
C THR A 143 -10.05 15.20 -4.00
N GLY A 144 -11.14 15.97 -3.87
CA GLY A 144 -12.50 15.42 -3.81
C GLY A 144 -12.93 14.96 -2.41
N SER A 145 -12.07 14.24 -1.68
CA SER A 145 -12.41 13.74 -0.33
C SER A 145 -11.94 14.66 0.82
N LYS A 146 -11.06 15.63 0.53
CA LYS A 146 -10.34 16.43 1.55
C LYS A 146 -9.70 15.56 2.64
N LYS A 147 -9.30 14.35 2.26
CA LYS A 147 -8.72 13.36 3.16
C LYS A 147 -7.21 13.38 3.02
N ILE A 148 -6.54 13.18 4.15
CA ILE A 148 -5.11 12.84 4.17
C ILE A 148 -5.01 11.33 4.31
N ALA A 149 -4.53 10.65 3.27
CA ALA A 149 -4.22 9.23 3.32
C ALA A 149 -2.79 9.04 3.86
N GLU A 150 -2.61 8.08 4.76
CA GLU A 150 -1.33 7.86 5.44
C GLU A 150 -0.79 6.46 5.18
N ILE A 151 0.43 6.42 4.65
CA ILE A 151 1.23 5.20 4.50
C ILE A 151 2.23 5.16 5.65
N SER A 152 1.94 4.36 6.68
CA SER A 152 2.87 4.19 7.80
C SER A 152 3.98 3.21 7.44
N LEU A 153 5.24 3.60 7.66
CA LEU A 153 6.42 2.74 7.48
C LEU A 153 7.05 2.33 8.81
N ILE A 154 6.95 3.20 9.82
CA ILE A 154 7.31 2.95 11.21
C ILE A 154 6.21 3.53 12.09
N SER A 155 5.71 2.72 13.03
CA SER A 155 4.66 3.12 13.98
C SER A 155 5.08 2.95 15.44
N ASN A 156 6.34 2.60 15.70
CA ASN A 156 6.89 2.51 17.06
C ASN A 156 8.31 3.08 17.06
N PRO A 157 8.79 3.61 18.20
CA PRO A 157 10.14 4.16 18.31
C PRO A 157 11.23 3.20 17.81
N VAL A 158 12.07 3.71 16.91
CA VAL A 158 13.18 2.98 16.31
C VAL A 158 14.45 3.83 16.31
N ARG A 159 15.60 3.19 16.51
CA ARG A 159 16.90 3.87 16.46
C ARG A 159 17.25 4.24 15.01
N ILE A 160 17.76 5.44 14.79
CA ILE A 160 18.18 5.93 13.46
C ILE A 160 19.24 5.01 12.83
N LYS A 161 20.21 4.55 13.63
CA LYS A 161 21.25 3.60 13.17
C LYS A 161 20.78 2.18 12.86
N SER A 162 19.50 1.85 13.10
CA SER A 162 18.97 0.51 12.84
C SER A 162 18.80 0.24 11.34
N TYR A 163 18.84 -1.04 10.97
CA TYR A 163 18.52 -1.47 9.61
C TYR A 163 17.06 -1.15 9.24
N ALA A 164 16.14 -1.36 10.18
CA ALA A 164 14.73 -1.06 10.00
C ALA A 164 14.50 0.41 9.61
N PHE A 165 15.12 1.35 10.32
CA PHE A 165 15.00 2.78 9.99
C PHE A 165 15.53 3.09 8.58
N ARG A 166 16.74 2.63 8.25
CA ARG A 166 17.34 2.86 6.92
C ARG A 166 16.46 2.34 5.79
N GLN A 167 15.96 1.11 5.92
CA GLN A 167 15.08 0.52 4.91
C GLN A 167 13.76 1.29 4.80
N SER A 168 13.13 1.62 5.93
CA SER A 168 11.89 2.39 5.92
C SER A 168 12.09 3.78 5.32
N LEU A 169 13.21 4.47 5.58
CA LEU A 169 13.52 5.76 4.96
C LEU A 169 13.68 5.64 3.44
N GLN A 170 14.37 4.60 2.96
CA GLN A 170 14.49 4.32 1.52
C GLN A 170 13.14 4.08 0.86
N PHE A 171 12.25 3.31 1.50
CA PHE A 171 10.89 3.11 1.00
C PHE A 171 10.09 4.42 0.98
N ALA A 172 10.16 5.25 2.02
CA ALA A 172 9.47 6.54 2.07
C ALA A 172 9.90 7.47 0.93
N LYS A 173 11.22 7.60 0.70
CA LYS A 173 11.78 8.37 -0.41
C LYS A 173 11.32 7.84 -1.77
N LYS A 174 11.36 6.52 -1.96
CA LYS A 174 10.92 5.90 -3.21
C LYS A 174 9.42 6.12 -3.48
N ILE A 175 8.58 6.04 -2.44
CA ILE A 175 7.15 6.34 -2.55
C ILE A 175 6.95 7.81 -2.94
N GLU A 176 7.59 8.74 -2.23
CA GLU A 176 7.42 10.17 -2.51
C GLU A 176 7.87 10.54 -3.93
N GLN A 177 9.03 10.04 -4.36
CA GLN A 177 9.54 10.25 -5.72
C GLN A 177 8.61 9.68 -6.78
N GLU A 178 8.10 8.48 -6.58
CA GLU A 178 7.24 7.83 -7.54
C GLU A 178 5.87 8.50 -7.65
N ILE A 179 5.28 8.92 -6.52
CA ILE A 179 4.03 9.69 -6.53
C ILE A 179 4.24 11.03 -7.24
N LYS A 180 5.30 11.78 -6.90
CA LYS A 180 5.62 13.05 -7.60
C LYS A 180 5.78 12.83 -9.10
N ARG A 181 6.44 11.75 -9.51
CA ARG A 181 6.62 11.43 -10.93
C ARG A 181 5.30 11.11 -11.62
N LEU A 182 4.42 10.36 -10.96
CA LEU A 182 3.09 10.02 -11.47
C LEU A 182 2.20 11.26 -11.63
N THR A 183 2.22 12.19 -10.68
CA THR A 183 1.41 13.41 -10.72
C THR A 183 1.99 14.53 -11.59
N SER A 184 3.27 14.46 -11.95
CA SER A 184 3.93 15.49 -12.80
C SER A 184 3.85 15.20 -14.31
N CYS A 185 3.36 14.03 -14.72
CA CYS A 185 3.32 13.63 -16.13
C CYS A 185 2.06 14.06 -16.91
N GLU A 186 1.15 14.81 -16.28
CA GLU A 186 0.03 15.45 -16.99
C GLU A 186 0.49 16.75 -17.66
N GLY A 187 1.11 16.61 -18.83
CA GLY A 187 1.65 17.76 -19.56
C GLY A 187 2.23 17.46 -20.93
N THR A 188 1.69 16.52 -21.70
CA THR A 188 1.88 16.48 -23.17
C THR A 188 0.69 15.78 -23.83
N GLU A 189 -0.41 16.52 -24.03
CA GLU A 189 -1.30 16.30 -25.18
C GLU A 189 -0.98 17.37 -26.25
N GLY A 190 -1.04 16.98 -27.53
CA GLY A 190 -1.24 17.92 -28.64
C GLY A 190 -0.10 18.12 -29.62
N GLY A 191 0.30 17.08 -30.35
CA GLY A 191 1.02 17.23 -31.63
C GLY A 191 0.04 17.08 -32.80
N GLY A 192 -0.59 18.19 -33.19
CA GLY A 192 -1.58 18.24 -34.26
C GLY A 192 -1.07 17.68 -35.59
N HIS A 193 -1.89 16.83 -36.20
CA HIS A 193 -1.93 16.66 -37.63
C HIS A 193 -2.39 18.00 -38.25
N GLU A 194 -1.46 18.81 -38.75
CA GLU A 194 -1.74 19.73 -39.84
C GLU A 194 -0.96 19.27 -41.06
N ALA A 195 -1.71 18.66 -41.98
CA ALA A 195 -1.31 18.50 -43.37
C ALA A 195 -1.63 19.80 -44.09
N ILE A 196 -0.60 20.49 -44.60
CA ILE A 196 -0.62 21.23 -45.87
C ILE A 196 0.76 21.08 -46.52
#